data_AF-A0A1I4CA48-F1
#
_entry.id   AF-A0A1I4CA48-F1
#
_cell.length_a   1.000
_cell.length_b   1.000
_cell.length_c   1.000
_cell.angle_alpha   90.00
_cell.angle_beta   90.00
_cell.angle_gamma   90.00
#
_symmetry.space_group_name_H-M   'P 1'
#
loop_
_entity.id
_entity.type
_entity.pdbx_description
1 polymer ?
#
loop_
_entity_poly.entity_id
_entity_poly.type
_entity_poly.pdbx_seq_one_letter_code
_entity_poly.pdbx_strand_id
1 'polypeptide(L)' 'MPQLHARGVDLVVDLLDAADHIDCMTPQETKALLKEAAMVLGEILKRDVPEGRRESDDLQKVLDRPLDSDM' A
#
# COMPACT_ATOMS: atom_id res chain seq x y z
N MET A 1 13.44 -11.70 -2.03
CA MET A 1 13.41 -11.83 -0.56
C MET A 1 12.13 -12.57 -0.16
N PRO A 2 12.21 -13.72 0.54
CA PRO A 2 11.03 -14.53 0.89
C PRO A 2 9.97 -13.76 1.71
N GLN A 3 10.44 -12.83 2.54
CA GLN A 3 9.61 -12.05 3.46
C GLN A 3 8.66 -11.07 2.74
N LEU A 4 9.10 -10.46 1.63
CA LEU A 4 8.25 -9.52 0.87
C LEU A 4 7.13 -10.25 0.11
N HIS A 5 7.40 -11.46 -0.36
CA HIS A 5 6.38 -12.27 -1.04
C HIS A 5 5.33 -12.78 -0.04
N ALA A 6 5.75 -13.31 1.11
CA ALA A 6 4.83 -13.73 2.17
C ALA A 6 3.95 -12.56 2.63
N ARG A 7 4.56 -11.40 2.89
CA ARG A 7 3.83 -10.19 3.30
C ARG A 7 2.84 -9.68 2.24
N GLY A 8 3.17 -9.82 0.96
CA GLY A 8 2.26 -9.48 -0.13
C GLY A 8 1.05 -10.41 -0.19
N VAL A 9 1.21 -11.69 0.15
CA VAL A 9 0.10 -12.66 0.21
C VAL A 9 -0.81 -12.36 1.40
N ASP A 10 -0.25 -12.13 2.59
CA ASP A 10 -1.02 -11.80 3.80
C ASP A 10 -1.88 -10.55 3.58
N LEU A 11 -1.26 -9.50 3.02
CA LEU A 11 -1.95 -8.26 2.68
C LEU A 11 -3.10 -8.44 1.68
N VAL A 12 -2.97 -9.35 0.70
CA VAL A 12 -4.06 -9.64 -0.25
C VAL A 12 -5.24 -10.29 0.47
N VAL A 13 -4.98 -11.18 1.43
CA VAL A 13 -6.05 -11.78 2.25
C VAL A 13 -6.76 -10.69 3.06
N ASP A 14 -6.00 -9.82 3.72
CA ASP A 14 -6.57 -8.72 4.53
C ASP A 14 -7.37 -7.73 3.68
N LEU A 15 -6.94 -7.44 2.45
CA LEU A 15 -7.67 -6.58 1.52
C LEU A 15 -8.98 -7.19 1.03
N LEU A 16 -9.01 -8.50 0.80
CA LEU A 16 -10.23 -9.21 0.38
C LEU A 16 -11.23 -9.29 1.53
N ASP A 17 -10.75 -9.61 2.74
CA ASP A 17 -11.58 -9.61 3.95
C ASP A 17 -12.17 -8.21 4.24
N ALA A 18 -11.33 -7.18 4.14
CA ALA A 18 -11.77 -5.80 4.27
C ALA A 18 -12.76 -5.36 3.19
N ALA A 19 -12.65 -5.88 1.96
CA ALA A 19 -13.61 -5.58 0.89
C ALA A 19 -14.99 -6.18 1.18
N ASP A 20 -15.03 -7.38 1.77
CA ASP A 20 -16.28 -8.05 2.16
C ASP A 20 -16.91 -7.46 3.42
N HIS A 21 -16.11 -6.77 4.25
CA HIS A 21 -16.51 -6.27 5.57
C HIS A 21 -16.30 -4.76 5.78
N ILE A 22 -16.16 -3.99 4.71
CA ILE A 22 -15.79 -2.56 4.74
C ILE A 22 -16.75 -1.72 5.60
N ASP A 23 -18.04 -2.07 5.61
CA ASP A 23 -19.09 -1.37 6.36
C ASP A 23 -18.95 -1.54 7.88
N CYS A 24 -18.18 -2.53 8.33
CA CYS A 24 -17.93 -2.82 9.74
C CYS A 24 -16.57 -2.28 10.22
N MET A 25 -15.76 -1.70 9.31
CA MET A 25 -14.44 -1.18 9.64
C MET A 25 -14.51 0.29 10.07
N THR A 26 -13.68 0.65 11.03
CA THR A 26 -13.48 2.07 11.37
C THR A 26 -12.68 2.77 10.26
N PRO A 27 -12.88 4.08 10.06
CA PRO A 27 -12.08 4.86 9.11
C PRO A 27 -10.56 4.73 9.35
N GLN A 28 -10.14 4.54 10.59
CA GLN A 28 -8.75 4.35 10.99
C GLN A 28 -8.18 2.99 10.52
N GLU A 29 -8.95 1.90 10.66
CA GLU A 29 -8.57 0.56 10.18
C GLU A 29 -8.45 0.54 8.66
N THR A 30 -9.43 1.12 7.96
CA THR A 30 -9.40 1.25 6.49
C THR A 30 -8.19 2.09 6.04
N LYS A 31 -7.91 3.22 6.71
CA LYS A 31 -6.73 4.06 6.41
C LYS A 31 -5.42 3.32 6.64
N ALA A 32 -5.33 2.51 7.69
CA ALA A 32 -4.14 1.71 7.99
C ALA A 32 -3.89 0.65 6.92
N LEU A 33 -4.93 -0.10 6.53
CA LEU A 33 -4.85 -1.13 5.51
C LEU A 33 -4.46 -0.56 4.14
N LEU A 34 -5.05 0.57 3.74
CA LEU A 34 -4.70 1.23 2.48
C LEU A 34 -3.24 1.71 2.44
N LYS A 35 -2.72 2.22 3.57
CA LYS A 35 -1.30 2.61 3.67
C LYS A 35 -0.37 1.41 3.57
N GLU A 36 -0.71 0.31 4.24
CA GLU A 36 0.08 -0.92 4.15
C GLU A 36 0.09 -1.47 2.73
N ALA A 37 -1.06 -1.46 2.07
CA ALA A 37 -1.19 -1.83 0.66
C ALA A 37 -0.28 -0.99 -0.25
N ALA A 38 -0.32 0.34 -0.11
CA ALA A 38 0.50 1.24 -0.88
C ALA A 38 2.02 1.01 -0.65
N MET A 39 2.42 0.77 0.60
CA MET A 39 3.82 0.48 0.95
C MET A 39 4.30 -0.81 0.29
N VAL A 40 3.58 -1.92 0.47
CA VAL A 40 3.99 -3.23 -0.05
C VAL A 40 4.01 -3.24 -1.57
N LEU A 41 3.01 -2.63 -2.22
CA LEU A 41 3.00 -2.46 -3.67
C LEU A 41 4.17 -1.59 -4.15
N GLY A 42 4.50 -0.52 -3.43
CA GLY A 42 5.67 0.32 -3.73
C GLY A 42 6.99 -0.46 -3.68
N GLU A 43 7.17 -1.33 -2.69
CA GLU A 43 8.35 -2.20 -2.60
C GLU A 43 8.41 -3.26 -3.70
N ILE A 44 7.27 -3.79 -4.14
CA ILE A 44 7.19 -4.71 -5.28
C ILE A 44 7.55 -3.97 -6.59
N LEU A 45 7.01 -2.77 -6.80
CA LEU A 45 7.32 -1.97 -8.00
C LEU A 45 8.80 -1.57 -8.07
N LYS A 46 9.42 -1.22 -6.93
CA LYS A 46 10.87 -0.95 -6.86
C LYS A 46 11.72 -2.16 -7.30
N ARG A 47 11.22 -3.38 -7.13
CA ARG A 47 11.91 -4.62 -7.55
C ARG A 47 11.79 -4.87 -9.05
N ASP A 48 10.63 -4.57 -9.64
CA ASP A 48 10.29 -4.98 -11.01
C ASP A 48 10.54 -3.87 -12.06
N VAL A 49 10.93 -2.65 -11.65
CA VAL A 49 11.33 -1.55 -12.54
C VAL A 49 12.85 -1.60 -12.79
N PRO A 50 13.33 -1.79 -14.03
CA PRO A 50 14.75 -1.62 -14.38
C PRO A 50 15.22 -0.22 -13.96
N GLU A 51 16.43 -0.12 -13.39
CA GLU A 51 16.96 1.12 -12.79
C GLU A 51 16.93 2.38 -13.69
N GLY A 52 16.68 2.23 -14.99
CA GLY A 52 16.57 3.31 -15.98
C GLY A 52 15.20 3.98 -16.16
N ARG A 53 14.15 3.58 -15.44
CA ARG A 53 12.84 4.29 -15.42
C ARG A 53 12.43 4.67 -13.99
N ARG A 54 13.30 5.37 -13.28
CA ARG A 54 12.90 6.01 -12.02
C ARG A 54 12.08 7.27 -12.31
N GLU A 55 10.79 7.09 -12.57
CA GLU A 55 9.74 8.03 -12.13
C GLU A 55 9.48 7.84 -10.61
N SER A 56 10.56 7.57 -9.85
CA SER A 56 10.49 7.16 -8.44
C SER A 56 10.22 8.33 -7.49
N ASP A 57 10.25 9.56 -7.99
CA ASP A 57 9.99 10.76 -7.19
C ASP A 57 8.48 10.98 -6.96
N ASP A 58 7.60 10.48 -7.82
CA ASP A 58 6.17 10.78 -7.70
C ASP A 58 5.45 9.85 -6.72
N LEU A 59 5.85 8.57 -6.64
CA LEU A 59 5.30 7.64 -5.66
C LEU A 59 5.72 8.01 -4.23
N GLN A 60 6.97 8.43 -4.04
CA GLN A 60 7.48 8.87 -2.74
C GLN A 60 6.77 10.16 -2.29
N LYS A 61 6.56 11.13 -3.19
CA LYS A 61 5.76 12.34 -2.91
C LYS A 61 4.31 12.03 -2.53
N VAL A 62 3.68 11.01 -3.12
CA VAL A 62 2.31 10.60 -2.77
C VAL A 62 2.26 9.95 -1.38
N LEU A 63 3.24 9.11 -1.04
CA LEU A 63 3.34 8.48 0.29
C LEU A 63 3.68 9.49 1.40
N ASP A 64 4.49 10.50 1.09
CA ASP A 64 4.89 11.55 2.02
C ASP A 64 3.84 12.66 2.18
N ARG A 65 2.77 12.65 1.37
CA ARG A 65 1.73 13.67 1.43
C ARG A 65 0.91 13.50 2.72
N PRO A 66 0.78 14.53 3.57
CA PRO A 66 -0.05 14.46 4.77
C PRO A 66 -1.50 14.17 4.39
N LEU A 67 -2.12 13.19 5.05
CA LEU A 67 -3.50 12.76 4.77
C LEU A 67 -4.57 13.71 5.34
N ASP A 68 -4.18 14.93 5.68
CA ASP A 68 -5.02 15.93 6.36
C ASP A 68 -5.19 17.19 5.49
N SER A 69 -5.25 17.02 4.17
CA SER A 69 -5.70 18.05 3.24
C SER A 69 -6.90 17.52 2.47
N ASP A 70 -8.03 17.39 3.17
CA ASP A 70 -9.32 17.91 2.73
C ASP A 70 -10.33 17.73 3.88
N MET A 71 -10.76 18.88 4.42
CA MET A 71 -11.91 19.19 5.30
C MET A 71 -12.32 18.23 6.42
#